data_AF-A0A842J2Z8-F1
#
_entry.id   AF-A0A842J2Z8-F1
#
_cell.length_a   1.000
_cell.length_b   1.000
_cell.length_c   1.000
_cell.angle_alpha   90.00
_cell.angle_beta   90.00
_cell.angle_gamma   90.00
#
_symmetry.space_group_name_H-M   'P 1'
#
loop_
_entity.id
_entity.type
_entity.pdbx_description
1 polymer ?
#
loop_
_entity_poly.entity_id
_entity_poly.type
_entity_poly.pdbx_seq_one_letter_code
_entity_poly.pdbx_strand_id
1 'polypeptide(L)'
;MEQKKKRTRKKEVIKEIRDIKIMFSETSNGYVNARVSLPLSWLKDMKVTQDDRETEMTYSPRTKKITIRKKGSEVKEDKED
;
A
#
# COMPACT_ATOMS: atom_id res chain seq x y z
N MET A 1 0.72 22.81 40.25
CA MET A 1 0.90 23.23 38.86
C MET A 1 1.99 22.37 38.25
N GLU A 2 1.69 21.43 37.35
CA GLU A 2 2.62 21.00 36.28
C GLU A 2 1.87 20.10 35.30
N GLN A 3 1.39 20.67 34.19
CA GLN A 3 0.78 19.89 33.12
C GLN A 3 1.89 19.28 32.28
N LYS A 4 2.05 17.95 32.33
CA LYS A 4 2.94 17.19 31.44
C LYS A 4 2.40 17.28 30.00
N LYS A 5 2.91 18.25 29.23
CA LYS A 5 2.70 18.36 27.78
C LYS A 5 3.23 17.09 27.09
N LYS A 6 2.32 16.18 26.72
CA LYS A 6 2.63 15.08 25.80
C LYS A 6 2.98 15.69 24.44
N ARG A 7 4.28 15.80 24.13
CA ARG A 7 4.78 16.11 22.78
C ARG A 7 4.41 14.96 21.84
N THR A 8 3.30 15.08 21.13
CA THR A 8 3.01 14.23 19.96
C THR A 8 4.04 14.57 18.89
N ARG A 9 5.02 13.67 18.67
CA ARG A 9 5.92 13.76 17.51
C ARG A 9 5.07 13.59 16.25
N LYS A 10 4.90 14.67 15.48
CA LYS A 10 4.33 14.62 14.14
C LYS A 10 5.24 13.69 13.32
N LYS A 11 4.74 12.53 12.92
CA LYS A 11 5.51 11.57 12.11
C LYS A 11 5.56 12.17 10.70
N GLU A 12 6.72 12.66 10.28
CA GLU A 12 6.89 13.11 8.90
C GLU A 12 6.62 11.93 7.96
N VAL A 13 5.68 12.13 7.04
CA VAL A 13 5.33 11.14 6.02
C VAL A 13 6.33 11.30 4.90
N ILE A 14 7.44 10.56 4.97
CA ILE A 14 8.42 10.51 3.89
C ILE A 14 7.93 9.47 2.87
N LYS A 15 7.72 9.91 1.63
CA LYS A 15 7.40 9.02 0.52
C LYS A 15 8.60 8.13 0.22
N GLU A 16 8.42 6.83 0.37
CA GLU A 16 9.44 5.83 0.03
C GLU A 16 9.29 5.41 -1.43
N ILE A 17 10.37 5.46 -2.22
CA ILE A 17 10.42 4.99 -3.61
C ILE A 17 11.37 3.80 -3.69
N ARG A 18 10.94 2.73 -4.38
CA ARG A 18 11.76 1.54 -4.62
C ARG A 18 11.64 1.13 -6.08
N ASP A 19 12.78 0.87 -6.72
CA ASP A 19 12.83 0.26 -8.04
C ASP A 19 12.75 -1.26 -7.89
N ILE A 20 11.70 -1.86 -8.43
CA ILE A 20 11.44 -3.30 -8.34
C ILE A 20 11.12 -3.87 -9.72
N LYS A 21 11.38 -5.17 -9.90
CA LYS A 21 11.04 -5.89 -11.12
C LYS A 21 9.71 -6.61 -10.95
N ILE A 22 8.94 -6.66 -12.02
CA ILE A 22 7.77 -7.55 -12.12
C ILE A 22 8.28 -8.94 -12.44
N MET A 23 7.81 -9.93 -11.67
CA MET A 23 8.10 -11.33 -11.92
C MET A 23 7.00 -11.92 -12.80
N PHE A 24 7.40 -12.70 -13.79
CA PHE A 24 6.48 -13.45 -14.64
C PHE A 24 6.71 -14.93 -14.38
N SER A 25 5.64 -15.68 -14.17
CA SER A 25 5.70 -17.13 -14.02
C SER A 25 4.64 -17.77 -14.90
N GLU A 26 5.01 -18.85 -15.58
CA GLU A 26 4.05 -19.70 -16.26
C GLU A 26 3.24 -20.51 -15.26
N THR A 27 1.96 -20.67 -15.52
CA THR A 27 1.07 -21.55 -14.78
C THR A 27 0.89 -22.85 -15.56
N SER A 28 0.55 -23.94 -14.86
CA SER A 28 0.43 -25.28 -15.44
C SER A 28 -0.62 -25.40 -16.57
N ASN A 29 -1.53 -24.44 -16.68
CA ASN A 29 -2.52 -24.32 -17.75
C ASN A 29 -2.05 -23.42 -18.92
N GLY A 30 -0.76 -23.08 -18.99
CA GLY A 30 -0.15 -22.34 -20.11
C GLY A 30 -0.34 -20.82 -20.07
N TYR A 31 -0.85 -20.25 -18.98
CA TYR A 31 -0.99 -18.80 -18.83
C TYR A 31 0.25 -18.20 -18.17
N VAL A 32 0.52 -16.92 -18.45
CA VAL A 32 1.58 -16.18 -17.77
C VAL A 32 0.97 -15.31 -16.67
N ASN A 33 1.41 -15.51 -15.44
CA ASN A 33 1.01 -14.69 -14.30
C ASN A 33 2.10 -13.67 -13.97
N ALA A 34 1.71 -12.40 -13.83
CA ALA A 34 2.59 -11.32 -13.40
C ALA A 34 2.40 -11.02 -11.91
N ARG A 35 3.49 -10.95 -11.14
CA ARG A 35 3.49 -10.64 -9.71
C ARG A 35 4.49 -9.56 -9.37
N VAL A 36 4.14 -8.73 -8.40
CA VAL A 36 5.02 -7.71 -7.81
C VAL A 36 5.29 -8.07 -6.35
N SER A 37 6.56 -8.01 -5.95
CA SER A 37 6.93 -8.21 -4.54
C SER A 37 6.71 -6.93 -3.76
N LEU A 38 5.74 -6.93 -2.85
CA LEU A 38 5.49 -5.82 -1.94
C LEU A 38 6.32 -5.98 -0.66
N PRO A 39 7.00 -4.93 -0.18
CA PRO A 39 7.68 -4.97 1.11
C PRO A 39 6.70 -5.31 2.24
N LEU A 40 7.07 -6.28 3.09
CA LEU A 40 6.24 -6.68 4.23
C LEU A 40 6.01 -5.52 5.21
N SER A 41 6.94 -4.57 5.30
CA SER A 41 6.78 -3.34 6.11
C SER A 41 5.58 -2.51 5.64
N TRP A 42 5.37 -2.37 4.33
CA TRP A 42 4.24 -1.63 3.77
C TRP A 42 2.93 -2.36 4.04
N LEU A 43 2.89 -3.69 3.84
CA LEU A 43 1.70 -4.49 4.15
C LEU A 43 1.33 -4.41 5.64
N LYS A 44 2.31 -4.46 6.54
CA LYS A 44 2.11 -4.27 7.98
C LYS A 44 1.54 -2.89 8.32
N ASP A 45 2.06 -1.83 7.69
CA ASP A 45 1.58 -0.45 7.87
C ASP A 45 0.14 -0.30 7.35
N MET A 46 -0.17 -0.92 6.21
CA MET A 46 -1.52 -1.02 5.65
C MET A 46 -2.45 -1.96 6.45
N LYS A 47 -1.95 -2.65 7.48
CA LYS A 47 -2.65 -3.66 8.28
C LYS A 47 -3.19 -4.82 7.44
N VAL A 48 -2.49 -5.20 6.38
CA VAL A 48 -2.77 -6.39 5.57
C VAL A 48 -2.05 -7.56 6.23
N THR A 49 -2.79 -8.59 6.60
CA THR A 49 -2.27 -9.81 7.25
C THR A 49 -2.49 -11.02 6.35
N GLN A 50 -2.01 -12.19 6.76
CA GLN A 50 -2.25 -13.42 6.01
C GLN A 50 -3.74 -13.82 6.03
N ASP A 51 -4.43 -13.51 7.13
CA ASP A 51 -5.86 -13.77 7.31
C ASP A 51 -6.73 -12.70 6.65
N ASP A 52 -6.31 -11.43 6.73
CA ASP A 52 -6.98 -10.28 6.13
C ASP A 52 -6.12 -9.69 5.01
N ARG A 53 -6.18 -10.37 3.86
CA ARG A 53 -5.36 -10.11 2.67
C ARG A 53 -6.11 -9.42 1.53
N GLU A 54 -7.34 -8.96 1.77
CA GLU A 54 -8.14 -8.32 0.74
C GLU A 54 -7.64 -6.91 0.43
N THR A 55 -7.34 -6.67 -0.84
CA THR A 55 -6.90 -5.38 -1.35
C THR A 55 -7.65 -5.03 -2.62
N GLU A 56 -7.80 -3.74 -2.87
CA GLU A 56 -8.32 -3.19 -4.12
C GLU A 56 -7.14 -2.68 -4.94
N MET A 57 -7.07 -3.08 -6.21
CA MET A 57 -6.07 -2.63 -7.15
C MET A 57 -6.73 -1.90 -8.30
N THR A 58 -6.30 -0.67 -8.56
CA THR A 58 -6.79 0.15 -9.67
C THR A 58 -5.67 0.46 -10.64
N TYR A 59 -5.98 0.47 -11.93
CA TYR A 59 -5.08 0.90 -12.99
C TYR A 59 -5.66 2.14 -13.67
N SER A 60 -4.87 3.22 -13.73
CA SER A 60 -5.24 4.45 -14.43
C SER A 60 -4.63 4.47 -15.84
N PRO A 61 -5.41 4.28 -16.92
CA PRO A 61 -4.87 4.19 -18.27
C PRO A 61 -4.19 5.49 -18.75
N ARG A 62 -4.61 6.63 -18.21
CA ARG A 62 -4.06 7.96 -18.55
C ARG A 62 -2.68 8.18 -17.93
N THR A 63 -2.51 7.83 -16.66
CA THR A 63 -1.24 8.07 -15.93
C THR A 63 -0.32 6.85 -15.93
N LYS A 64 -0.81 5.69 -16.38
CA LYS A 64 -0.11 4.39 -16.33
C LYS A 64 0.28 3.98 -14.90
N LYS A 65 -0.47 4.43 -13.90
CA LYS A 65 -0.22 4.14 -12.49
C LYS A 65 -1.11 3.00 -12.01
N ILE A 66 -0.52 2.08 -11.27
CA ILE A 66 -1.23 1.09 -10.46
C ILE A 66 -1.25 1.62 -9.02
N THR A 67 -2.43 1.57 -8.39
CA THR A 67 -2.61 1.91 -6.98
C THR A 67 -3.21 0.71 -6.26
N ILE A 68 -2.65 0.36 -5.10
CA ILE A 68 -3.13 -0.73 -4.25
C ILE A 68 -3.59 -0.13 -2.92
N ARG A 69 -4.78 -0.49 -2.47
CA ARG A 69 -5.37 -0.04 -1.21
C ARG A 69 -5.93 -1.23 -0.44
N LYS A 70 -5.96 -1.16 0.89
CA LYS A 70 -6.66 -2.18 1.68
C LYS A 70 -8.16 -2.07 1.42
N LYS A 71 -8.82 -3.19 1.12
CA LYS A 71 -10.27 -3.18 0.87
C LYS A 71 -11.00 -3.00 2.21
N GLY A 72 -11.96 -2.09 2.26
CA GLY A 72 -12.70 -1.77 3.49
C GLY A 72 -12.02 -0.79 4.45
N SER A 73 -10.88 -0.19 4.10
CA SER A 73 -10.42 1.02 4.80
C SER A 73 -11.26 2.20 4.33
N GLU A 74 -12.21 2.66 5.15
CA GLU A 74 -12.84 3.97 4.98
C GLU A 74 -11.76 5.06 5.08
N VAL A 75 -11.19 5.43 3.93
CA VAL A 75 -10.34 6.61 3.84
C VAL A 75 -11.30 7.79 3.69
N LYS A 76 -11.49 8.57 4.76
CA LYS A 76 -12.04 9.92 4.62
C LYS A 76 -11.08 10.67 3.71
N GLU A 77 -11.55 11.07 2.54
CA GLU A 77 -10.80 11.96 1.66
C GLU A 77 -10.59 13.28 2.40
N ASP A 78 -9.41 13.44 2.99
CA ASP A 78 -8.92 14.75 3.39
C ASP A 78 -8.71 15.53 2.09
N LYS A 79 -9.70 16.37 1.75
CA LYS A 79 -9.55 17.42 0.75
C LYS A 79 -8.43 18.34 1.23
N GLU A 80 -7.36 18.41 0.43
CA GLU A 80 -6.36 19.46 0.54
C GLU A 80 -7.02 20.77 0.07
N ASP A 81 -7.10 21.77 0.96
CA ASP A 81 -7.52 23.15 0.67
C ASP A 81 -6.49 23.88 -0.21
#